data_AF-A0A7K0NZ62-F1
#
_entry.id   AF-A0A7K0NZ62-F1
#
_cell.length_a   1.000
_cell.length_b   1.000
_cell.length_c   1.000
_cell.angle_alpha   90.00
_cell.angle_beta   90.00
_cell.angle_gamma   90.00
#
_symmetry.space_group_name_H-M   'P 1'
#
loop_
_entity.id
_entity.type
_entity.pdbx_description
1 polymer ?
#
loop_
_entity_poly.entity_id
_entity_poly.type
_entity_poly.pdbx_seq_one_letter_code
_entity_poly.pdbx_strand_id
1 'polypeptide(L)'
;TQRITARRDMVRGVDRVVTAIDELYRMGGASAIHTDTGRPLERFWRDLHAGGSHVCNVREPIYVGWGVNEFGGDIALGTLY
;
A
#
# COMPACT_ATOMS: atom_id res chain seq x y z
N THR A 1 -15.11 3.15 15.59
CA THR A 1 -14.17 4.28 15.38
C THR A 1 -12.70 3.87 15.34
N GLN A 2 -12.00 3.50 16.43
CA GLN A 2 -10.53 3.26 16.35
C GLN A 2 -10.09 2.19 15.32
N ARG A 3 -10.85 1.10 15.16
CA ARG A 3 -10.50 0.00 14.24
C ARG A 3 -10.48 0.42 12.76
N ILE A 4 -11.48 1.17 12.29
CA ILE A 4 -11.57 1.57 10.88
C ILE A 4 -10.51 2.64 10.54
N THR A 5 -10.20 3.52 11.48
CA THR A 5 -9.08 4.47 11.35
C THR A 5 -7.74 3.74 11.23
N ALA A 6 -7.51 2.72 12.06
CA ALA A 6 -6.29 1.90 11.96
C ALA A 6 -6.18 1.16 10.62
N ARG A 7 -7.30 0.62 10.08
CA ARG A 7 -7.30 0.00 8.75
C ARG A 7 -7.00 1.00 7.64
N ARG A 8 -7.59 2.20 7.69
CA ARG A 8 -7.28 3.31 6.76
C ARG A 8 -5.78 3.63 6.78
N ASP A 9 -5.19 3.73 7.95
CA ASP A 9 -3.77 4.08 8.09
C ASP A 9 -2.84 2.96 7.62
N MET A 10 -3.21 1.70 7.86
CA MET A 10 -2.50 0.53 7.35
C MET A 10 -2.45 0.53 5.81
N VAL A 11 -3.60 0.62 5.13
CA VAL A 11 -3.63 0.58 3.66
C VAL A 11 -2.95 1.82 3.04
N ARG A 12 -3.06 2.99 3.69
CA ARG A 12 -2.30 4.20 3.32
C ARG A 12 -0.79 4.00 3.46
N GLY A 13 -0.36 3.33 4.52
CA GLY A 13 1.05 3.05 4.77
C GLY A 13 1.67 2.22 3.65
N VAL A 14 1.00 1.13 3.26
CA VAL A 14 1.45 0.26 2.16
C VAL A 14 1.54 1.05 0.85
N ASP A 15 0.49 1.79 0.51
CA ASP A 15 0.42 2.57 -0.72
C ASP A 15 1.53 3.64 -0.82
N ARG A 16 1.84 4.31 0.30
CA ARG A 16 2.97 5.24 0.38
C ARG A 16 4.31 4.55 0.15
N VAL A 17 4.50 3.37 0.70
CA VAL A 17 5.74 2.59 0.52
C VAL A 17 5.89 2.12 -0.92
N VAL A 18 4.81 1.63 -1.54
CA VAL A 18 4.81 1.22 -2.97
C VAL A 18 5.12 2.42 -3.87
N THR A 19 4.47 3.56 -3.64
CA THR A 19 4.76 4.79 -4.40
C THR A 19 6.21 5.25 -4.19
N ALA A 20 6.73 5.18 -2.97
CA ALA A 20 8.11 5.58 -2.67
C ALA A 20 9.13 4.68 -3.36
N ILE A 21 8.92 3.37 -3.39
CA ILE A 21 9.84 2.46 -4.10
C ILE A 21 9.80 2.67 -5.61
N ASP A 22 8.64 3.03 -6.18
CA ASP A 22 8.53 3.39 -7.60
C ASP A 22 9.38 4.61 -7.94
N GLU A 23 9.31 5.65 -7.10
CA GLU A 23 10.15 6.84 -7.28
C GLU A 23 11.65 6.51 -7.17
N LEU A 24 12.04 5.71 -6.17
CA LEU A 24 13.44 5.27 -6.00
C LEU A 24 13.93 4.43 -7.19
N TYR A 25 13.13 3.47 -7.64
CA TYR A 25 13.46 2.61 -8.77
C TYR A 25 13.61 3.42 -10.06
N ARG A 26 12.67 4.32 -10.32
CA ARG A 26 12.70 5.25 -11.47
C ARG A 26 13.93 6.16 -11.44
N MET A 27 14.29 6.70 -10.28
CA MET A 27 15.48 7.55 -10.11
C MET A 27 16.79 6.78 -10.32
N GLY A 28 16.83 5.49 -10.00
CA GLY A 28 18.03 4.66 -10.16
C GLY A 28 18.38 4.35 -11.62
N GLY A 29 17.45 4.54 -12.56
CA GLY A 29 17.68 4.37 -14.00
C GLY A 29 18.18 2.96 -14.35
N ALA A 30 19.05 2.85 -15.35
CA ALA A 30 19.60 1.56 -15.79
C ALA A 30 20.30 0.79 -14.66
N SER A 31 20.94 1.50 -13.73
CA SER A 31 21.63 0.87 -12.60
C SER A 31 20.67 0.14 -11.65
N ALA A 32 19.40 0.53 -11.60
CA ALA A 32 18.41 -0.12 -10.76
C ALA A 32 17.99 -1.49 -11.28
N ILE A 33 18.33 -1.86 -12.52
CA ILE A 33 17.92 -3.13 -13.16
C ILE A 33 18.92 -4.26 -12.85
N HIS A 34 20.17 -3.93 -12.55
CA HIS A 34 21.26 -4.90 -12.43
C HIS A 34 21.21 -5.67 -11.11
N THR A 35 21.02 -6.99 -11.20
CA THR A 35 20.93 -7.90 -10.05
C THR A 35 22.29 -8.36 -9.49
N ASP A 36 23.38 -8.15 -10.22
CA ASP A 36 24.74 -8.62 -9.91
C ASP A 36 25.59 -7.59 -9.12
N THR A 37 25.10 -6.35 -9.01
CA THR A 37 25.84 -5.24 -8.38
C THR A 37 25.77 -5.21 -6.85
N GLY A 38 25.11 -6.19 -6.23
CA GLY A 38 24.88 -6.25 -4.78
C GLY A 38 23.87 -5.22 -4.24
N ARG A 39 23.27 -4.40 -5.12
CA ARG A 39 22.20 -3.45 -4.78
C ARG A 39 20.86 -4.17 -4.92
N PRO A 40 20.00 -4.20 -3.88
CA PRO A 40 18.77 -4.99 -3.90
C PRO A 40 17.54 -4.21 -4.40
N LEU A 41 17.70 -3.15 -5.20
CA LEU A 41 16.64 -2.18 -5.46
C LEU A 41 15.50 -2.76 -6.32
N GLU A 42 15.84 -3.47 -7.39
CA GLU A 42 14.91 -4.24 -8.22
C GLU A 42 14.20 -5.34 -7.45
N ARG A 43 14.89 -5.97 -6.49
CA ARG A 43 14.28 -6.96 -5.62
C ARG A 43 13.23 -6.31 -4.74
N PHE A 44 13.56 -5.22 -4.05
CA PHE A 44 12.58 -4.50 -3.22
C PHE A 44 11.40 -3.98 -4.03
N TRP A 45 11.63 -3.46 -5.23
CA TRP A 45 10.56 -3.03 -6.12
C TRP A 45 9.62 -4.19 -6.47
N ARG A 46 10.14 -5.33 -6.96
CA ARG A 46 9.32 -6.51 -7.29
C ARG A 46 8.57 -7.07 -6.08
N ASP A 47 9.26 -7.19 -4.95
CA ASP A 47 8.71 -7.80 -3.74
C ASP A 47 7.60 -6.92 -3.13
N LEU A 48 7.78 -5.59 -3.14
CA LEU A 48 6.77 -4.65 -2.66
C LEU A 48 5.56 -4.59 -3.58
N HIS A 49 5.72 -4.68 -4.91
CA HIS A 49 4.58 -4.77 -5.82
C HIS A 49 3.81 -6.08 -5.64
N ALA A 50 4.52 -7.20 -5.47
CA ALA A 50 3.90 -8.49 -5.18
C ALA A 50 3.13 -8.47 -3.86
N GLY A 51 3.75 -8.00 -2.77
CA GLY A 51 3.10 -7.87 -1.47
C GLY A 51 1.98 -6.83 -1.45
N GLY A 52 2.14 -5.72 -2.17
CA GLY A 52 1.17 -4.64 -2.31
C GLY A 52 -0.13 -5.10 -2.97
N SER A 53 -0.06 -6.10 -3.87
CA SER A 53 -1.24 -6.66 -4.56
C SER A 53 -2.18 -7.49 -3.66
N HIS A 54 -1.77 -7.79 -2.42
CA HIS A 54 -2.58 -8.59 -1.49
C HIS A 54 -3.93 -7.92 -1.19
N VAL A 55 -5.00 -8.72 -1.13
CA VAL A 55 -6.39 -8.22 -0.94
C VAL A 55 -6.55 -7.33 0.31
N CYS A 56 -5.81 -7.60 1.38
CA CYS A 56 -5.84 -6.78 2.60
C CYS A 56 -5.30 -5.34 2.44
N ASN A 57 -4.64 -5.05 1.32
CA ASN A 57 -4.08 -3.73 0.98
C ASN A 57 -4.98 -2.93 0.01
N VAL A 58 -6.12 -3.49 -0.42
CA VAL A 58 -7.08 -2.78 -1.29
C VAL A 58 -7.67 -1.59 -0.50
N ARG A 59 -7.45 -0.38 -1.02
CA ARG A 59 -7.61 0.88 -0.26
C ARG A 59 -9.03 1.41 -0.34
N GLU A 60 -9.66 1.20 -1.48
CA GLU A 60 -10.93 1.76 -1.91
C GLU A 60 -12.08 1.45 -0.94
N PRO A 61 -12.37 0.17 -0.59
CA PRO A 61 -13.45 -0.13 0.35
C PRO A 61 -13.16 0.44 1.74
N ILE A 62 -11.89 0.43 2.17
CA ILE A 62 -11.47 0.92 3.48
C ILE A 62 -11.69 2.44 3.60
N TYR A 63 -11.37 3.21 2.55
CA TYR A 63 -11.63 4.65 2.55
C TYR A 63 -13.12 4.97 2.54
N VAL A 64 -13.93 4.21 1.79
CA VAL A 64 -15.38 4.38 1.77
C VAL A 64 -15.96 4.13 3.16
N GLY A 65 -15.69 2.99 3.79
CA GLY A 65 -16.26 2.72 5.12
C GLY A 65 -15.65 3.56 6.23
N TRP A 66 -14.39 4.02 6.10
CA TRP A 66 -13.87 5.06 6.99
C TRP A 66 -14.68 6.36 6.85
N GLY A 67 -14.92 6.83 5.63
CA GLY A 67 -15.74 8.02 5.38
C GLY A 67 -17.17 7.88 5.91
N VAL A 68 -17.83 6.74 5.66
CA VAL A 68 -19.17 6.43 6.19
C VAL A 68 -19.19 6.52 7.72
N ASN A 69 -18.19 5.95 8.40
CA ASN A 69 -18.06 6.06 9.86
C ASN A 69 -17.86 7.50 10.34
N GLU A 70 -17.06 8.32 9.65
CA GLU A 70 -16.86 9.73 10.02
C GLU A 70 -18.15 10.55 9.88
N PHE A 71 -19.02 10.20 8.93
CA PHE A 71 -20.32 10.85 8.74
C PHE A 71 -21.46 10.22 9.54
N GLY A 72 -21.17 9.29 10.45
CA GLY A 72 -22.17 8.68 11.34
C GLY A 72 -23.04 7.59 10.70
N GLY A 73 -22.64 7.06 9.54
CA GLY A 73 -23.31 5.93 8.89
C GLY A 73 -22.77 4.57 9.34
N ASP A 74 -23.51 3.51 8.98
CA ASP A 74 -23.15 2.14 9.32
C ASP A 74 -22.08 1.56 8.38
N ILE A 75 -21.02 1.00 8.97
CA ILE A 75 -19.92 0.39 8.21
C ILE A 75 -20.37 -0.97 7.65
N ALA A 76 -20.21 -1.18 6.34
CA ALA A 76 -20.43 -2.48 5.73
C ALA A 76 -19.45 -3.53 6.31
N LEU A 77 -19.95 -4.75 6.60
CA LEU A 77 -19.14 -5.90 7.06
C LEU A 77 -17.91 -6.15 6.17
N GLY A 78 -18.06 -5.80 4.88
CA GLY A 78 -17.03 -5.78 3.85
C GLY A 78 -15.74 -5.01 4.15
N THR A 79 -15.80 -4.09 5.10
CA THR A 79 -14.74 -3.07 5.29
C THR A 79 -13.76 -3.42 6.41
N LEU A 80 -13.99 -4.52 7.11
CA LEU A 80 -13.21 -4.89 8.30
C LEU A 80 -12.23 -6.05 8.05
N TYR A 81 -12.27 -6.69 6.87
CA TYR A 81 -11.27 -7.65 6.40
C TYR A 81 -10.15 -6.98 5.61
#